data_AF-A0A1C5YZ96-F1
#
_entry.id   AF-A0A1C5YZ96-F1
#
_cell.length_a   1.000
_cell.length_b   1.000
_cell.length_c   1.000
_cell.angle_alpha   90.00
_cell.angle_beta   90.00
_cell.angle_gamma   90.00
#
_symmetry.space_group_name_H-M   'P 1'
#
loop_
_entity.id
_entity.type
_entity.pdbx_description
1 polymer ?
#
loop_
_entity_poly.entity_id
_entity_poly.type
_entity_poly.pdbx_seq_one_letter_code
_entity_poly.pdbx_strand_id
1 'polypeptide(L)' 'MDMPKYKTCKHSTGRVGKLIVYVHPTCPRLSMIKGTLCSSKIRCRECRSWEVKKYEID' A
#
# COMPACT_ATOMS: atom_id res chain seq x y z
N MET A 1 -7.89 1.77 16.17
CA MET A 1 -7.09 0.89 15.27
C MET A 1 -6.51 1.76 14.18
N ASP A 2 -5.20 1.92 14.11
CA ASP A 2 -4.57 2.73 13.07
C ASP A 2 -4.91 2.20 11.67
N MET A 3 -5.27 3.12 10.77
CA MET A 3 -5.59 2.76 9.39
C MET A 3 -4.34 2.18 8.70
N PRO A 4 -4.45 1.07 7.96
CA PRO A 4 -3.29 0.49 7.32
C PRO A 4 -2.66 1.46 6.30
N LYS A 5 -1.37 1.79 6.48
CA LYS A 5 -0.61 2.75 5.64
C LYS A 5 -0.75 2.53 4.13
N TYR A 6 -0.91 1.29 3.68
CA TYR A 6 -1.09 0.98 2.26
C TYR A 6 -2.40 1.53 1.67
N LYS A 7 -3.40 1.89 2.49
CA LYS A 7 -4.65 2.48 2.00
C LYS A 7 -4.48 3.90 1.47
N THR A 8 -3.48 4.63 1.98
CA THR A 8 -3.17 6.01 1.57
C THR A 8 -1.79 6.14 0.92
N CYS A 9 -1.19 5.00 0.54
CA CYS A 9 0.10 4.96 -0.14
C CYS A 9 -0.05 5.31 -1.61
N LYS A 10 0.71 6.29 -2.11
CA LYS A 10 0.68 6.71 -3.53
C LYS A 10 1.00 5.60 -4.55
N HIS A 11 1.65 4.53 -4.09
CA HIS A 11 2.00 3.39 -4.94
C HIS A 11 0.93 2.28 -4.92
N SER A 12 -0.02 2.35 -3.98
CA SER A 12 -1.11 1.39 -3.87
C SER A 12 -2.16 1.68 -4.92
N THR A 13 -2.69 0.63 -5.54
CA THR A 13 -3.85 0.75 -6.44
C THR A 13 -5.18 0.83 -5.67
N GLY A 14 -5.14 0.80 -4.33
CA GLY A 14 -6.31 0.66 -3.46
C GLY A 14 -6.84 -0.78 -3.34
N ARG A 15 -6.52 -1.66 -4.30
CA ARG A 15 -6.87 -3.09 -4.23
C ARG A 15 -5.96 -3.82 -3.26
N VAL A 16 -6.52 -4.69 -2.43
CA VAL A 16 -5.78 -5.50 -1.46
C VAL A 16 -6.28 -6.93 -1.41
N GLY A 17 -5.36 -7.88 -1.32
CA GLY A 17 -5.65 -9.28 -1.02
C GLY A 17 -5.48 -9.59 0.47
N LYS A 18 -5.51 -10.88 0.81
CA LYS A 18 -5.27 -11.34 2.20
C LYS A 18 -3.91 -10.89 2.73
N LEU A 19 -2.85 -11.14 1.96
CA LEU A 19 -1.45 -10.84 2.34
C LEU A 19 -0.75 -9.80 1.46
N ILE A 20 -1.32 -9.51 0.28
CA ILE A 20 -0.72 -8.63 -0.72
C ILE A 20 -1.49 -7.32 -0.87
N VAL A 21 -0.78 -6.29 -1.31
CA VAL A 21 -1.29 -5.00 -1.78
C VAL A 21 -0.94 -4.94 -3.26
N TYR A 22 -1.92 -4.66 -4.11
CA TYR A 22 -1.67 -4.49 -5.54
C TYR A 22 -1.12 -3.08 -5.77
N VAL A 23 -0.03 -2.97 -6.52
CA VAL A 23 0.74 -1.72 -6.62
C VAL A 23 1.00 -1.30 -8.06
N HIS A 24 1.22 -0.01 -8.25
CA HIS A 24 1.69 0.52 -9.52
C HIS A 24 3.16 0.14 -9.78
N PRO A 25 3.63 0.15 -11.05
CA PRO A 25 5.04 -0.09 -11.40
C PRO A 25 6.04 0.87 -10.73
N THR A 26 5.56 2.01 -10.23
CA THR A 26 6.37 3.00 -9.51
C THR A 26 6.69 2.59 -8.06
N CYS A 27 6.15 1.46 -7.57
CA CYS A 27 6.40 1.02 -6.20
C CYS A 27 7.84 0.48 -6.04
N PRO A 28 8.68 1.06 -5.18
CA PRO A 28 10.06 0.58 -4.99
C PRO A 28 10.13 -0.79 -4.28
N ARG A 29 8.99 -1.30 -3.80
CA ARG A 29 8.86 -2.60 -3.12
C ARG A 29 8.06 -3.62 -3.95
N LEU A 30 7.86 -3.35 -5.24
CA LEU A 30 7.09 -4.22 -6.11
C LEU A 30 7.71 -5.61 -6.23
N SER A 31 6.85 -6.58 -6.48
CA SER A 31 7.18 -7.95 -6.85
C SER A 31 6.10 -8.41 -7.82
N MET A 32 6.47 -9.24 -8.79
CA MET A 32 5.54 -9.79 -9.76
C MET A 32 5.20 -11.23 -9.39
N ILE A 33 3.92 -11.51 -9.14
CA ILE A 33 3.42 -12.86 -8.85
C ILE A 33 2.38 -13.20 -9.90
N LYS A 34 2.63 -14.23 -10.72
CA LYS A 34 1.73 -14.67 -11.81
C LYS A 34 1.25 -13.49 -12.68
N GLY A 35 2.19 -12.66 -13.15
CA GLY A 35 1.90 -11.49 -13.99
C GLY A 35 1.26 -10.29 -13.26
N THR A 36 1.07 -10.37 -11.93
CA THR A 36 0.45 -9.30 -11.16
C THR A 36 1.47 -8.56 -10.29
N LEU A 37 1.49 -7.23 -10.38
CA LEU A 37 2.34 -6.37 -9.56
C LEU A 37 1.76 -6.19 -8.16
N CYS A 38 2.53 -6.57 -7.15
CA CYS A 38 2.12 -6.51 -5.76
C CYS A 38 3.29 -6.24 -4.81
N SER A 39 2.97 -5.82 -3.59
CA SER A 39 3.88 -5.80 -2.43
C SER A 39 3.20 -6.54 -1.27
N SER A 40 3.96 -7.01 -0.28
CA SER A 40 3.36 -7.60 0.91
C SER A 40 2.86 -6.53 1.87
N LYS A 41 1.80 -6.84 2.63
CA LYS A 41 1.31 -5.96 3.70
C LYS A 41 2.39 -5.66 4.74
N ILE A 42 3.30 -6.60 4.99
CA ILE A 42 4.43 -6.45 5.92
C ILE A 42 5.37 -5.36 5.42
N ARG A 43 5.85 -5.45 4.17
CA ARG A 43 6.72 -4.44 3.54
C ARG A 43 6.05 -3.07 3.48
N CYS A 44 4.73 -3.02 3.31
CA CYS A 44 4.00 -1.77 3.32
C CYS A 44 3.95 -1.06 4.68
N ARG A 45 4.19 -1.74 5.81
CA ARG A 45 4.24 -1.11 7.15
C ARG A 45 5.41 -0.14 7.30
N GLU A 46 6.52 -0.46 6.63
CA GLU A 46 7.76 0.32 6.61
C GLU A 46 7.80 1.37 5.49
N CYS A 47 6.81 1.36 4.60
CA CYS A 47 6.70 2.37 3.56
C CYS A 47 6.46 3.74 4.20
N ARG A 48 7.08 4.79 3.64
CA ARG A 48 6.93 6.19 4.07
C ARG A 48 6.18 7.06 3.06
N SER A 49 5.70 6.46 1.97
CA SER A 49 5.00 7.17 0.89
C SER A 49 3.46 7.16 1.06
N TRP A 50 3.00 7.02 2.30
CA TRP A 50 1.59 7.08 2.66
C TRP A 50 1.25 8.48 3.15
N GLU A 51 0.06 8.93 2.81
CA GLU A 51 -0.45 10.21 3.27
C GLU A 51 -1.11 10.01 4.64
N VAL A 52 -0.71 10.83 5.60
CA VAL A 52 -1.47 11.01 6.83
C VAL A 52 -2.73 11.75 6.40
N LYS A 53 -3.87 11.06 6.31
CA LYS A 53 -5.14 11.78 6.34
C LYS A 53 -5.22 12.41 7.73
N LYS A 54 -4.90 13.70 7.82
CA LYS A 54 -5.34 14.51 8.96
C LYS A 54 -6.86 14.39 8.92
N TYR A 55 -7.43 13.67 9.88
CA TYR A 55 -8.86 13.76 10.08
C TYR A 55 -9.14 15.23 10.37
N GLU A 56 -9.86 15.89 9.47
CA GLU A 56 -10.57 17.11 9.80
C GLU A 56 -11.49 16.73 10.97
N ILE A 57 -11.23 17.38 12.10
CA ILE A 57 -12.05 17.25 13.29
C ILE A 57 -13.28 18.10 12.96
N ASP A 58 -14.39 17.44 12.61
CA ASP A 58 -15.72 18.02 12.80
C ASP A 58 -16.15 17.84 14.26
#